data_AF-A0A3C1GG08-F1
#
_entry.id   AF-A0A3C1GG08-F1
#
_cell.length_a   1.000
_cell.length_b   1.000
_cell.length_c   1.000
_cell.angle_alpha   90.00
_cell.angle_beta   90.00
_cell.angle_gamma   90.00
#
_symmetry.space_group_name_H-M   'P 1'
#
loop_
_entity.id
_entity.type
_entity.pdbx_description
1 polymer ?
#
loop_
_entity_poly.entity_id
_entity_poly.type
_entity_poly.pdbx_seq_one_letter_code
_entity_poly.pdbx_strand_id
1 'polypeptide(L)'
;QERLLNALEEEQFEGVVIWDVPLLFEVGAAAGMDRVIVVVVDEAIQLERLRARDWTSEADARARIRSQMPVAEKARRAHHVIDNSGSRADTEAQVRQVHRALLNDLRAMRARA
;
A
#
# COMPACT_ATOMS: atom_id res chain seq x y z
N GLN A 1 3.20 16.77 3.20
CA GLN A 1 3.67 15.88 2.13
C GLN A 1 4.57 16.66 1.17
N GLU A 2 4.07 17.76 0.60
CA GLU A 2 4.84 18.67 -0.26
C GLU A 2 6.17 19.14 0.34
N ARG A 3 6.22 19.55 1.61
CA ARG A 3 7.49 19.92 2.28
C ARG A 3 8.55 18.80 2.30
N LEU A 4 8.12 17.54 2.40
CA LEU A 4 9.05 16.41 2.36
C LEU A 4 9.57 16.19 0.94
N LEU A 5 8.69 16.29 -0.07
CA LEU A 5 9.10 16.16 -1.46
C LEU A 5 10.08 17.28 -1.84
N ASN A 6 9.78 18.52 -1.47
CA ASN A 6 10.68 19.65 -1.71
C ASN A 6 12.04 19.45 -1.04
N ALA A 7 12.08 18.96 0.22
CA ALA A 7 13.33 18.66 0.90
C ALA A 7 14.12 17.54 0.21
N LEU A 8 13.45 16.49 -0.25
CA LEU A 8 14.07 15.40 -1.01
C LEU A 8 14.59 15.89 -2.37
N GLU A 9 13.88 16.81 -3.03
CA GLU A 9 14.33 17.44 -4.27
C GLU A 9 15.56 18.32 -4.05
N GLU A 10 15.58 19.13 -2.99
CA GLU A 10 16.73 19.95 -2.58
C GLU A 10 17.96 19.08 -2.28
N GLU A 11 17.75 17.93 -1.63
CA GLU A 11 18.80 16.93 -1.37
C GLU A 11 19.16 16.07 -2.59
N GLN A 12 18.53 16.29 -3.75
CA GLN A 12 18.71 15.50 -4.97
C GLN A 12 18.52 13.99 -4.70
N PHE A 13 17.54 13.64 -3.87
CA PHE A 13 17.25 12.27 -3.53
C PHE A 13 16.81 11.49 -4.76
N GLU A 14 17.52 10.41 -5.05
CA GLU A 14 17.22 9.51 -6.16
C GLU A 14 16.73 8.16 -5.64
N GLY A 15 15.42 8.02 -5.52
CA GLY A 15 14.84 6.78 -5.03
C GLY A 15 13.33 6.72 -5.12
N VAL A 16 12.78 5.65 -4.56
CA VAL A 16 11.34 5.44 -4.43
C VAL A 16 10.90 5.91 -3.05
N VAL A 17 9.92 6.79 -3.00
CA VAL A 17 9.27 7.22 -1.75
C VAL A 17 7.97 6.43 -1.57
N ILE A 18 7.76 5.86 -0.39
CA ILE A 18 6.55 5.09 -0.07
C ILE A 18 5.69 5.90 0.89
N TRP A 19 4.45 6.19 0.48
CA TRP A 19 3.44 6.81 1.32
C TRP A 19 2.47 5.73 1.84
N ASP A 20 2.50 5.47 3.15
CA ASP A 20 1.51 4.58 3.78
C ASP A 20 0.24 5.37 4.13
N VAL A 21 -0.84 5.11 3.38
CA VAL A 21 -2.09 5.87 3.45
C VAL A 21 -3.29 4.91 3.51
N PRO A 22 -3.88 4.66 4.69
CA PRO A 22 -4.98 3.70 4.85
C PRO A 22 -6.24 3.99 4.00
N LEU A 23 -6.55 5.28 3.81
CA LEU A 23 -7.75 5.76 3.12
C LEU A 23 -7.45 6.33 1.71
N LEU A 24 -6.37 5.86 1.08
CA LEU A 24 -5.83 6.42 -0.18
C LEU A 24 -6.89 6.59 -1.27
N PHE A 25 -7.79 5.60 -1.42
CA PHE A 25 -8.83 5.63 -2.45
C PHE A 25 -10.04 6.46 -2.04
N GLU A 26 -10.41 6.39 -0.76
CA GLU A 26 -11.56 7.08 -0.19
C GLU A 26 -11.40 8.60 -0.24
N VAL A 27 -10.17 9.10 -0.10
CA VAL A 27 -9.85 10.53 -0.20
C VAL A 27 -9.43 10.98 -1.60
N GLY A 28 -9.48 10.08 -2.60
CA GLY A 28 -9.11 10.39 -3.98
C GLY A 28 -7.61 10.60 -4.23
N ALA A 29 -6.74 10.41 -3.23
CA ALA A 29 -5.31 10.68 -3.33
C ALA A 29 -4.55 9.69 -4.24
N ALA A 30 -5.15 8.56 -4.59
CA ALA A 30 -4.57 7.60 -5.55
C ALA A 30 -4.20 8.24 -6.91
N ALA A 31 -4.90 9.29 -7.34
CA ALA A 31 -4.63 9.98 -8.60
C ALA A 31 -3.31 10.75 -8.61
N GLY A 32 -2.77 11.11 -7.43
CA GLY A 32 -1.50 11.81 -7.30
C GLY A 32 -0.28 10.90 -7.08
N MET A 33 -0.43 9.58 -7.26
CA MET A 33 0.62 8.59 -7.05
C MET A 33 1.09 8.00 -8.37
N ASP A 34 2.40 7.89 -8.58
CA ASP A 34 2.97 7.24 -9.78
C ASP A 34 2.60 5.76 -9.86
N ARG A 35 2.61 5.11 -8.69
CA ARG A 35 2.24 3.70 -8.49
C ARG A 35 1.50 3.56 -7.17
N VAL A 36 0.59 2.59 -7.15
CA VAL A 36 -0.26 2.27 -5.99
C VAL A 36 -0.09 0.79 -5.69
N ILE A 37 0.25 0.50 -4.43
CA ILE A 37 0.40 -0.85 -3.92
C ILE A 37 -0.75 -1.10 -2.95
N VAL A 38 -1.48 -2.20 -3.12
CA VAL A 38 -2.51 -2.63 -2.18
C VAL A 38 -2.08 -3.93 -1.53
N VAL A 39 -2.07 -3.95 -0.19
CA VAL A 39 -1.84 -5.16 0.58
C VAL A 39 -3.19 -5.78 0.90
N VAL A 40 -3.41 -7.01 0.41
CA VAL A 40 -4.61 -7.78 0.67
C VAL A 40 -4.33 -8.85 1.72
N VAL A 41 -5.39 -9.27 2.39
CA VAL A 41 -5.36 -10.40 3.32
C VAL A 41 -6.77 -10.98 3.38
N ASP A 42 -6.89 -12.29 3.60
CA ASP A 42 -8.16 -12.94 3.83
C ASP A 42 -8.94 -12.26 4.96
N GLU A 43 -10.26 -12.07 4.79
CA GLU A 43 -11.09 -11.33 5.74
C GLU A 43 -11.05 -11.96 7.15
N ALA A 44 -11.00 -13.29 7.23
CA ALA A 44 -10.89 -14.01 8.50
C ALA A 44 -9.58 -13.66 9.24
N ILE A 45 -8.46 -13.66 8.52
CA ILE A 45 -7.14 -13.30 9.07
C ILE A 45 -7.10 -11.80 9.40
N GLN A 46 -7.71 -10.95 8.56
CA GLN A 46 -7.81 -9.51 8.81
C GLN A 46 -8.53 -9.23 10.13
N LEU A 47 -9.67 -9.89 10.35
CA LEU A 47 -10.48 -9.76 11.55
C LEU A 47 -9.71 -10.22 12.78
N GLU A 48 -9.09 -11.40 12.71
CA GLU A 48 -8.28 -11.96 13.80
C GLU A 48 -7.15 -10.98 14.20
N ARG A 49 -6.37 -10.52 13.22
CA ARG A 49 -5.25 -9.58 13.46
C ARG A 49 -5.72 -8.24 14.01
N LEU A 50 -6.85 -7.73 13.53
CA LEU A 50 -7.41 -6.45 13.97
C LEU A 50 -7.87 -6.52 15.44
N ARG A 51 -8.54 -7.62 15.82
CA ARG A 51 -8.94 -7.86 17.20
C ARG A 51 -7.75 -8.02 18.14
N ALA A 52 -6.73 -8.76 17.70
CA ALA A 52 -5.51 -8.98 18.47
C ALA A 52 -4.71 -7.70 18.69
N ARG A 53 -4.62 -6.82 17.68
CA ARG A 53 -3.82 -5.59 17.74
C ARG A 53 -4.51 -4.48 18.51
N ASP A 54 -5.80 -4.27 18.28
CA ASP A 54 -6.51 -3.08 18.76
C ASP A 54 -7.39 -3.39 19.99
N TRP A 55 -7.37 -4.63 20.51
CA TRP A 55 -8.24 -5.13 21.60
C TRP A 55 -9.74 -4.82 21.38
N THR A 56 -10.18 -4.84 20.11
CA THR A 56 -11.55 -4.50 19.72
C THR A 56 -12.48 -5.71 19.74
N SER A 57 -13.79 -5.46 19.93
CA SER A 57 -14.81 -6.49 19.76
C SER A 57 -14.88 -6.94 18.29
N GLU A 58 -15.39 -8.14 18.04
CA GLU A 58 -15.60 -8.61 16.66
C GLU A 58 -16.54 -7.68 15.87
N ALA A 59 -17.58 -7.15 16.53
CA ALA A 59 -18.53 -6.25 15.91
C ALA A 59 -17.86 -4.95 15.44
N ASP A 60 -17.02 -4.35 16.28
CA ASP A 60 -16.30 -3.11 15.97
C ASP A 60 -15.25 -3.34 14.87
N ALA A 61 -14.52 -4.44 14.95
CA ALA A 61 -13.53 -4.82 13.95
C ALA A 61 -14.19 -5.00 12.57
N ARG A 62 -15.33 -5.70 12.49
CA ARG A 62 -16.12 -5.83 11.25
C ARG A 62 -16.71 -4.50 10.78
N ALA A 63 -17.19 -3.66 11.69
CA ALA A 63 -17.69 -2.34 11.33
C ALA A 63 -16.59 -1.48 10.68
N ARG A 64 -15.37 -1.52 11.22
CA ARG A 64 -14.21 -0.82 10.66
C ARG A 64 -13.74 -1.36 9.31
N ILE A 65 -13.80 -2.68 9.11
CA ILE A 65 -13.52 -3.29 7.80
C ILE A 65 -14.55 -2.82 6.77
N ARG A 66 -15.84 -2.83 7.14
CA ARG A 66 -16.95 -2.43 6.25
C ARG A 66 -17.04 -0.92 6.00
N SER A 67 -16.47 -0.09 6.87
CA SER A 67 -16.49 1.37 6.68
C SER A 67 -15.53 1.86 5.59
N GLN A 68 -14.69 0.97 5.07
CA GLN A 68 -13.71 1.26 4.01
C GLN A 68 -14.16 0.65 2.69
N MET A 69 -13.55 1.11 1.59
CA MET A 69 -13.74 0.48 0.29
C MET A 69 -13.31 -1.01 0.35
N PRO A 70 -14.09 -1.94 -0.22
CA PRO A 70 -13.76 -3.36 -0.23
C PRO A 70 -12.35 -3.62 -0.75
N VAL A 71 -11.61 -4.51 -0.07
CA VAL A 71 -10.19 -4.76 -0.41
C VAL A 71 -10.02 -5.28 -1.85
N ALA A 72 -10.99 -6.06 -2.33
CA ALA A 72 -11.01 -6.56 -3.71
C ALA A 72 -11.16 -5.42 -4.73
N GLU A 73 -11.92 -4.37 -4.40
CA GLU A 73 -12.06 -3.19 -5.24
C GLU A 73 -10.76 -2.35 -5.23
N LYS A 74 -10.14 -2.18 -4.06
CA LYS A 74 -8.81 -1.54 -3.95
C LYS A 74 -7.79 -2.29 -4.81
N ALA A 75 -7.75 -3.62 -4.73
CA ALA A 75 -6.81 -4.47 -5.48
C ALA A 75 -6.99 -4.32 -7.00
N ARG A 76 -8.23 -4.23 -7.50
CA ARG A 76 -8.51 -4.00 -8.93
C ARG A 76 -8.01 -2.66 -9.45
N ARG A 77 -7.86 -1.67 -8.58
CA ARG A 77 -7.41 -0.31 -8.91
C ARG A 77 -5.92 -0.10 -8.67
N ALA A 78 -5.23 -1.10 -8.13
CA ALA A 78 -3.82 -1.02 -7.78
C ALA A 78 -2.92 -1.36 -8.98
N HIS A 79 -1.70 -0.81 -8.96
CA HIS A 79 -0.64 -1.19 -9.90
C HIS A 79 0.04 -2.49 -9.45
N HIS A 80 0.14 -2.67 -8.13
CA HIS A 80 0.69 -3.87 -7.51
C HIS A 80 -0.20 -4.34 -6.36
N VAL A 81 -0.31 -5.65 -6.21
CA VAL A 81 -1.02 -6.29 -5.10
C VAL A 81 -0.03 -7.20 -4.37
N ILE A 82 -0.03 -7.12 -3.04
CA ILE A 82 0.73 -8.03 -2.17
C ILE A 82 -0.27 -8.78 -1.30
N ASP A 83 -0.28 -10.10 -1.38
CA ASP A 83 -1.06 -10.97 -0.51
C ASP A 83 -0.29 -11.28 0.78
N ASN A 84 -0.85 -10.85 1.91
CA ASN A 84 -0.31 -11.03 3.24
C ASN A 84 -1.08 -12.09 4.07
N SER A 85 -1.78 -13.00 3.38
CA SER A 85 -2.46 -14.15 3.98
C SER A 85 -1.51 -15.31 4.26
N GLY A 86 -0.40 -15.39 3.52
CA GLY A 86 0.63 -16.41 3.69
C GLY A 86 1.60 -16.14 4.85
N SER A 87 2.77 -16.79 4.77
CA SER A 87 3.85 -16.58 5.73
C SER A 87 4.56 -15.24 5.51
N ARG A 88 5.32 -14.78 6.51
CA ARG A 88 6.20 -13.60 6.35
C ARG A 88 7.16 -13.75 5.17
N ALA A 89 7.66 -14.96 4.91
CA ALA A 89 8.57 -15.23 3.80
C ALA A 89 7.88 -15.04 2.44
N ASP A 90 6.60 -15.44 2.33
CA ASP A 90 5.79 -15.25 1.12
C ASP A 90 5.56 -13.76 0.85
N THR A 91 5.19 -13.01 1.89
CA THR A 91 5.02 -11.55 1.81
C THR A 91 6.31 -10.86 1.41
N GLU A 92 7.44 -11.25 2.02
CA GLU A 92 8.75 -10.68 1.67
C GLU A 92 9.17 -10.96 0.22
N ALA A 93 8.87 -12.16 -0.29
CA ALA A 93 9.15 -12.50 -1.69
C ALA A 93 8.37 -11.59 -2.64
N GLN A 94 7.09 -11.36 -2.38
CA GLN A 94 6.25 -10.44 -3.14
C GLN A 94 6.73 -8.99 -3.03
N VAL A 95 7.10 -8.53 -1.83
CA VAL A 95 7.68 -7.19 -1.62
C VAL A 95 8.96 -7.01 -2.44
N ARG A 96 9.86 -8.01 -2.47
CA ARG A 96 11.08 -7.96 -3.30
C ARG A 96 10.76 -7.85 -4.80
N GLN A 97 9.72 -8.54 -5.26
CA GLN A 97 9.26 -8.45 -6.64
C GLN A 97 8.72 -7.06 -6.97
N VAL A 98 7.83 -6.52 -6.12
CA VAL A 98 7.27 -5.17 -6.28
C VAL A 98 8.37 -4.11 -6.23
N HIS A 99 9.27 -4.19 -5.25
CA HIS A 99 10.41 -3.26 -5.14
C HIS A 99 11.26 -3.25 -6.42
N ARG A 100 11.55 -4.42 -7.01
CA ARG A 100 12.28 -4.49 -8.28
C ARG A 100 11.51 -3.83 -9.43
N ALA A 101 10.19 -4.00 -9.49
CA ALA A 101 9.34 -3.35 -10.48
C ALA A 101 9.39 -1.82 -10.34
N LEU A 102 9.28 -1.30 -9.12
CA LEU A 102 9.36 0.15 -8.85
C LEU A 102 10.72 0.74 -9.26
N LEU A 103 11.82 0.04 -8.99
CA LEU A 103 13.15 0.49 -9.43
C LEU A 103 13.28 0.52 -10.96
N ASN A 104 12.64 -0.41 -11.66
CA ASN A 104 12.60 -0.40 -13.12
C ASN A 104 11.74 0.75 -13.66
N ASP A 105 10.59 1.01 -13.04
CA ASP A 105 9.74 2.15 -13.36
C ASP A 105 10.50 3.48 -13.17
N LEU A 106 11.20 3.65 -12.04
CA LEU A 106 12.03 4.83 -11.77
C LEU A 106 13.07 5.05 -12.87
N ARG A 107 13.80 4.00 -13.27
CA ARG A 107 14.77 4.08 -14.37
C ARG A 107 14.11 4.47 -15.69
N ALA A 108 12.93 3.91 -15.99
CA ALA A 108 12.21 4.19 -17.22
C ALA A 108 11.65 5.62 -17.26
N MET A 109 11.18 6.15 -16.14
CA MET A 109 10.73 7.54 -16.02
C MET A 109 11.90 8.51 -16.24
N ARG A 110 13.07 8.21 -15.65
CA ARG A 110 14.26 9.05 -15.81
C ARG A 110 14.84 9.03 -17.21
N ALA A 111 14.77 7.91 -17.93
CA ALA A 111 15.23 7.85 -19.31
C ALA A 111 14.35 8.67 -20.29
N ARG A 112 13.16 9.11 -19.85
CA ARG A 112 12.21 9.91 -20.64
C ARG A 112 12.22 11.40 -20.29
N ALA A 113 12.89 11.78 -19.20
CA ALA A 113 13.05 13.15 -18.75
C ALA A 113 14.32 13.76 -19.38
#